data_AF-A0A662C993-F1
#
_entry.id   AF-A0A662C993-F1
#
_cell.length_a   1.000
_cell.length_b   1.000
_cell.length_c   1.000
_cell.angle_alpha   90.00
_cell.angle_beta   90.00
_cell.angle_gamma   90.00
#
_symmetry.space_group_name_H-M   'P 1'
#
loop_
_entity.id
_entity.type
_entity.pdbx_description
1 polymer ?
#
loop_
_entity_poly.entity_id
_entity_poly.type
_entity_poly.pdbx_seq_one_letter_code
_entity_poly.pdbx_strand_id
1 'polypeptide(L)' 'MAIVEIIGRDGSKVEERAVAGDILDAPLRRHLLYEVVKMQLACRRRGTAYTKTRGEVRGGGRKPWRQKGTGRA' A
#
# COMPACT_ATOMS: atom_id res chain seq x y z
N MET A 1 32.99 7.47 -0.14
CA MET A 1 32.86 8.54 0.89
C MET A 1 32.20 9.72 0.22
N ALA A 2 30.92 9.92 0.51
CA ALA A 2 30.17 11.06 -0.01
C ALA A 2 30.39 12.28 0.90
N ILE A 3 30.67 13.44 0.31
CA ILE A 3 30.73 14.72 1.02
C ILE A 3 29.34 15.34 0.94
N VAL A 4 28.78 15.70 2.09
CA VAL A 4 27.44 16.29 2.18
C VAL A 4 27.55 17.67 2.82
N GLU A 5 26.89 18.66 2.21
CA GLU A 5 26.81 20.02 2.72
C GLU A 5 25.81 20.10 3.89
N ILE A 6 26.23 20.70 5.01
CA ILE A 6 25.39 21.02 6.15
C ILE A 6 24.88 22.45 5.97
N ILE A 7 23.56 22.57 5.79
CA ILE A 7 22.87 23.84 5.63
C ILE A 7 22.24 24.22 6.98
N GLY A 8 22.49 25.46 7.41
CA GLY A 8 21.91 26.05 8.62
C GLY A 8 20.43 26.37 8.45
N ARG A 9 19.75 26.68 9.55
CA ARG A 9 18.30 26.99 9.54
C ARG A 9 17.95 28.17 8.65
N ASP A 10 18.90 29.09 8.48
CA ASP A 10 18.79 30.30 7.69
C ASP A 10 19.13 30.09 6.20
N GLY A 11 19.41 28.84 5.80
CA GLY A 11 19.79 28.50 4.42
C GLY A 11 21.26 28.75 4.09
N SER A 12 22.06 29.25 5.04
CA SER A 12 23.50 29.43 4.87
C SER A 12 24.25 28.10 4.91
N LYS A 13 25.29 27.96 4.09
CA LYS A 13 26.22 26.82 4.16
C LYS A 13 27.09 26.98 5.41
N VAL A 14 27.03 26.00 6.31
CA VAL A 14 27.75 26.05 7.59
C VAL A 14 29.04 25.24 7.51
N GLU A 15 28.97 24.02 6.98
CA GLU A 15 30.11 23.09 6.96
C GLU A 15 29.90 21.98 5.93
N GLU A 16 30.98 21.35 5.46
CA GLU A 16 30.93 20.12 4.68
C GLU A 16 31.39 18.94 5.54
N ARG A 17 30.62 17.85 5.54
CA ARG A 17 30.94 16.65 6.33
C ARG A 17 31.02 15.42 5.43
N ALA A 18 32.09 14.65 5.61
CA ALA A 18 32.23 13.34 4.99
C ALA A 18 31.35 12.30 5.72
N VAL A 19 30.56 11.56 4.96
CA VAL A 19 29.71 10.47 5.46
C VAL A 19 30.26 9.13 4.98
N ALA A 20 30.17 8.11 5.85
CA ALA A 20 30.57 6.74 5.53
C ALA A 20 29.82 6.25 4.28
N GLY A 21 30.56 5.69 3.34
CA GLY A 21 30.07 5.35 1.99
C GLY A 21 29.18 4.12 1.92
N ASP A 22 29.19 3.26 2.94
CA ASP A 22 28.57 1.93 2.86
C ASP A 22 27.09 1.94 2.47
N ILE A 23 26.34 2.97 2.89
CA ILE A 23 24.90 3.11 2.58
C ILE A 23 24.66 4.00 1.37
N LEU A 24 25.48 5.05 1.18
CA LEU A 24 25.29 6.07 0.14
C LEU A 24 25.88 5.68 -1.21
N ASP A 25 26.96 4.90 -1.21
CA ASP A 25 27.67 4.44 -2.40
C ASP A 25 27.13 3.08 -2.89
N ALA A 26 26.09 2.54 -2.25
CA ALA A 26 25.49 1.27 -2.63
C ALA A 26 24.83 1.34 -4.04
N PRO A 27 25.00 0.32 -4.89
CA PRO A 27 24.45 0.33 -6.23
C PRO A 27 22.92 0.38 -6.21
N LEU A 28 22.35 1.33 -6.95
CA LEU A 28 20.90 1.54 -7.02
C LEU A 28 20.19 0.36 -7.70
N ARG A 29 19.50 -0.47 -6.92
CA ARG A 29 18.67 -1.57 -7.41
C ARG A 29 17.22 -1.12 -7.56
N ARG A 30 16.86 -0.59 -8.73
CA ARG A 30 15.52 -0.02 -9.02
C ARG A 30 14.36 -0.99 -8.76
N HIS A 31 14.55 -2.29 -9.03
CA HIS A 31 13.52 -3.30 -8.81
C HIS A 31 13.18 -3.46 -7.32
N LEU A 32 14.19 -3.54 -6.44
CA LEU A 32 13.98 -3.65 -5.00
C LEU A 32 13.27 -2.42 -4.44
N LEU A 33 13.65 -1.22 -4.91
CA LEU A 33 12.98 0.01 -4.50
C LEU A 33 11.50 -0.01 -4.88
N TYR A 34 11.17 -0.42 -6.10
CA TYR A 34 9.79 -0.54 -6.55
C TYR A 34 9.00 -1.54 -5.69
N GLU A 35 9.55 -2.72 -5.43
CA GLU A 35 8.90 -3.76 -4.63
C GLU A 35 8.67 -3.30 -3.18
N VAL A 36 9.67 -2.69 -2.55
CA VAL A 36 9.56 -2.19 -1.17
C VAL A 36 8.55 -1.07 -1.08
N VAL A 37 8.56 -0.10 -2.01
CA VAL A 37 7.56 0.99 -2.02
C VAL A 37 6.15 0.42 -2.20
N LYS A 38 5.96 -0.52 -3.13
CA LYS A 38 4.67 -1.17 -3.34
C LYS A 38 4.19 -1.93 -2.10
N MET A 39 5.08 -2.65 -1.43
CA MET A 39 4.81 -3.35 -0.18
C MET A 39 4.40 -2.37 0.92
N GLN A 40 5.16 -1.29 1.13
CA GLN A 40 4.84 -0.28 2.14
C GLN A 40 3.48 0.38 1.89
N LEU A 41 3.17 0.72 0.64
CA LEU A 41 1.88 1.28 0.26
C LEU A 41 0.74 0.28 0.49
N ALA A 42 0.94 -1.01 0.20
CA ALA A 42 -0.03 -2.05 0.51
C ALA A 42 -0.26 -2.21 2.02
N CYS A 43 0.80 -2.24 2.83
CA CYS A 43 0.71 -2.35 4.29
C CYS A 43 0.00 -1.15 4.95
N ARG A 44 0.11 0.06 4.36
CA ARG A 44 -0.62 1.25 4.83
C ARG A 44 -2.13 1.18 4.55
N ARG A 45 -2.60 0.30 3.66
CA ARG A 45 -4.03 0.13 3.39
C ARG A 45 -4.70 -0.57 4.57
N ARG A 46 -5.73 0.07 5.14
CA ARG A 46 -6.43 -0.41 6.34
C ARG A 46 -7.29 -1.67 6.13
N GLY A 47 -7.76 -1.93 4.91
CA GLY A 47 -8.53 -3.15 4.60
C GLY A 47 -9.94 -3.23 5.22
N THR A 48 -10.57 -2.11 5.58
CA THR A 48 -11.90 -2.08 6.24
C THR A 48 -13.10 -2.27 5.30
N ALA A 49 -12.87 -2.74 4.07
CA ALA A 49 -13.93 -2.94 3.10
C ALA A 49 -14.58 -4.32 3.32
N TYR A 50 -15.89 -4.34 3.52
CA TYR A 50 -16.68 -5.57 3.62
C TYR A 50 -18.13 -5.31 3.19
N THR A 51 -18.73 -6.27 2.49
CA THR A 51 -20.14 -6.26 2.10
C THR A 51 -20.75 -7.62 2.39
N LYS A 52 -22.03 -7.63 2.78
CA LYS A 52 -22.76 -8.88 3.04
C LYS A 52 -22.93 -9.65 1.74
N THR A 53 -22.55 -10.92 1.76
CA THR A 53 -22.90 -11.93 0.76
C THR A 53 -24.37 -12.32 0.91
N ARG A 54 -24.93 -13.01 -0.10
CA ARG A 54 -26.32 -13.48 -0.08
C ARG A 54 -26.67 -14.32 1.17
N GLY A 55 -25.70 -15.05 1.73
CA GLY A 55 -25.91 -15.89 2.92
C GLY A 55 -25.88 -15.12 4.24
N GLU A 56 -25.28 -13.93 4.27
CA GLU A 56 -25.18 -13.08 5.48
C GLU A 56 -26.36 -12.10 5.59
N VAL A 57 -27.18 -12.01 4.55
CA VAL A 57 -28.44 -11.25 4.56
C VAL A 57 -29.50 -12.04 5.32
N ARG A 58 -30.20 -11.38 6.27
CA ARG A 58 -31.30 -11.99 7.02
C ARG A 58 -32.49 -12.23 6.08
N GLY A 59 -32.98 -13.47 6.02
CA GLY A 59 -34.10 -13.87 5.20
C GLY A 59 -33.66 -14.50 3.87
N GLY A 60 -34.49 -15.40 3.32
CA GLY A 60 -34.18 -16.19 2.12
C GLY A 60 -34.09 -17.69 2.42
N GLY A 61 -33.32 -18.42 1.61
CA GLY A 61 -33.10 -19.87 1.77
C GLY A 61 -34.24 -20.77 1.28
N ARG A 62 -35.49 -20.33 1.43
CA ARG A 62 -36.65 -21.02 0.83
C ARG A 62 -36.89 -20.52 -0.58
N LYS A 63 -37.09 -21.46 -1.51
CA LYS A 63 -37.52 -21.14 -2.87
C LYS A 63 -38.85 -20.35 -2.82
N PRO A 64 -38.93 -19.13 -3.39
CA PRO A 64 -40.11 -18.30 -3.18
C PRO A 64 -41.35 -18.76 -3.96
N TRP A 65 -41.17 -19.55 -5.03
CA TRP A 65 -42.27 -20.16 -5.80
C TRP A 65 -41.92 -21.58 -6.28
N ARG A 66 -42.94 -22.35 -6.70
CA ARG A 66 -42.78 -23.69 -7.28
C ARG A 66 -42.03 -23.64 -8.63
N GLN A 67 -41.41 -24.75 -9.05
CA GLN A 67 -40.57 -24.76 -10.28
C GLN A 67 -41.32 -24.51 -11.58
N LYS A 68 -42.61 -24.87 -11.66
CA LYS A 68 -43.42 -24.80 -12.88
C LYS A 68 -44.83 -24.30 -12.58
N GLY A 69 -45.53 -23.81 -13.61
CA GLY A 69 -46.93 -23.39 -13.52
C GLY A 69 -47.13 -22.06 -12.78
N THR A 70 -46.12 -21.20 -12.73
CA THR A 70 -46.16 -19.90 -12.04
C THR A 70 -46.30 -18.71 -13.00
N GLY A 71 -45.97 -18.87 -14.29
CA GLY A 71 -46.00 -17.78 -15.29
C GLY A 71 -45.03 -16.61 -15.03
N ARG A 72 -44.39 -16.62 -13.85
CA ARG A 72 -43.25 -15.79 -13.47
C ARG A 72 -41.97 -16.37 -14.04
N ALA A 73 -40.94 -15.54 -14.13
CA ALA A 73 -39.58 -15.92 -14.52
C ALA A 73 -39.11 -17.24 -13.89
#